data_AF-A0A7W1B608-F1
#
_entry.id   AF-A0A7W1B608-F1
#
_cell.length_a   1.000
_cell.length_b   1.000
_cell.length_c   1.000
_cell.angle_alpha   90.00
_cell.angle_beta   90.00
_cell.angle_gamma   90.00
#
_symmetry.space_group_name_H-M   'P 1'
#
loop_
_entity.id
_entity.type
_entity.pdbx_description
1 polymer ?
#
loop_
_entity_poly.entity_id
_entity_poly.type
_entity_poly.pdbx_seq_one_letter_code
_entity_poly.pdbx_strand_id
1 'polypeptide(L)'
;MQKIVFASLVGLASLAAACSSSSTPSVTLDKDDARATLIDRNWLDVMPESQHDRLHVYRFVPSMGGGVYQDRTLYKGTFELFSFAVKDDFIHFNLHETHDKVVSRFKIEKVDGPEPFDLKLTISDDPRGPAVYYGMRSERDVDGHLLEQRLATQRTP
;
A
#
# COMPACT_ATOMS: atom_id res chain seq x y z
N MET A 1 -70.52 20.45 3.54
CA MET A 1 -69.46 19.42 3.49
C MET A 1 -68.51 19.66 4.64
N GLN A 2 -68.49 18.72 5.59
CA GLN A 2 -67.96 18.88 6.95
C GLN A 2 -66.50 18.40 7.01
N LYS A 3 -65.63 19.23 7.59
CA LYS A 3 -64.22 18.95 7.89
C LYS A 3 -64.11 17.84 8.94
N ILE A 4 -63.02 17.06 8.92
CA ILE A 4 -62.17 16.75 10.10
C ILE A 4 -60.88 16.07 9.63
N VAL A 5 -59.78 16.60 10.17
CA VAL A 5 -58.38 16.15 10.06
C VAL A 5 -58.14 15.08 11.12
N PHE A 6 -57.44 13.99 10.79
CA PHE A 6 -56.72 13.18 11.78
C PHE A 6 -55.33 12.84 11.25
N ALA A 7 -54.33 13.35 11.96
CA ALA A 7 -52.93 13.00 11.84
C ALA A 7 -52.68 11.59 12.40
N SER A 8 -51.71 10.87 11.85
CA SER A 8 -51.08 9.73 12.52
C SER A 8 -49.62 9.65 12.10
N LEU A 9 -48.76 10.04 13.04
CA LEU A 9 -47.35 9.69 13.08
C LEU A 9 -47.22 8.18 13.32
N VAL A 10 -46.41 7.49 12.52
CA VAL A 10 -45.72 6.28 12.94
C VAL A 10 -44.30 6.34 12.38
N GLY A 11 -43.35 6.65 13.26
CA GLY A 11 -41.92 6.54 12.97
C GLY A 11 -41.47 5.08 13.12
N LEU A 12 -40.80 4.56 12.09
CA LEU A 12 -39.93 3.40 12.23
C LEU A 12 -38.48 3.88 12.19
N ALA A 13 -37.86 3.86 13.36
CA ALA A 13 -36.41 3.98 13.52
C ALA A 13 -35.76 2.66 13.11
N SER A 14 -35.12 2.64 11.94
CA SER A 14 -34.31 1.49 11.51
C SER A 14 -32.93 1.58 12.16
N LEU A 15 -32.62 0.56 12.95
CA LEU A 15 -31.35 0.37 13.65
C LEU A 15 -30.17 0.45 12.69
N ALA A 16 -29.33 1.48 12.84
CA ALA A 16 -27.98 1.49 12.31
C ALA A 16 -27.16 0.47 13.11
N ALA A 17 -27.07 -0.77 12.60
CA ALA A 17 -26.03 -1.70 12.99
C ALA A 17 -24.69 -1.12 12.52
N ALA A 18 -24.07 -0.32 13.38
CA ALA A 18 -22.69 0.10 13.23
C ALA A 18 -21.83 -1.16 13.38
N CYS A 19 -21.50 -1.79 12.25
CA CYS A 19 -20.38 -2.71 12.16
C CYS A 19 -19.12 -1.89 12.46
N SER A 20 -18.75 -1.80 13.74
CA SER A 20 -17.44 -1.32 14.15
C SER A 20 -16.42 -2.38 13.74
N SER A 21 -15.92 -2.29 12.51
CA SER A 21 -14.67 -2.94 12.17
C SER A 21 -13.60 -2.35 13.07
N SER A 22 -13.18 -3.13 14.07
CA SER A 22 -12.00 -2.85 14.87
C SER A 22 -10.78 -2.96 13.95
N SER A 23 -10.49 -1.90 13.20
CA SER A 23 -9.21 -1.76 12.52
C SER A 23 -8.14 -1.64 13.60
N THR A 24 -7.30 -2.66 13.76
CA THR A 24 -6.05 -2.56 14.52
C THR A 24 -5.31 -1.30 14.07
N PRO A 25 -4.76 -0.48 14.98
CA PRO A 25 -4.05 0.74 14.59
C PRO A 25 -2.92 0.40 13.62
N SER A 26 -2.93 0.99 12.42
CA SER A 26 -1.79 0.88 11.52
C SER A 26 -0.59 1.58 12.15
N VAL A 27 0.56 0.91 12.16
CA VAL A 27 1.81 1.49 12.71
C VAL A 27 2.65 1.98 11.53
N THR A 28 2.68 3.30 11.34
CA THR A 28 3.60 3.94 10.39
C THR A 28 5.04 3.71 10.83
N LEU A 29 5.87 3.20 9.92
CA LEU A 29 7.31 3.05 10.15
C LEU A 29 7.99 4.43 10.19
N ASP A 30 9.07 4.55 10.96
CA ASP A 30 9.94 5.73 10.85
C ASP A 30 10.65 5.78 9.49
N LYS A 31 11.32 6.90 9.22
CA LYS A 31 11.91 7.18 7.91
C LYS A 31 13.00 6.19 7.51
N ASP A 32 13.83 5.76 8.45
CA ASP A 32 14.95 4.87 8.15
C ASP A 32 14.47 3.45 7.89
N ASP A 33 13.53 2.97 8.71
CA ASP A 33 12.90 1.68 8.51
C ASP A 33 12.01 1.63 7.26
N ALA A 34 11.29 2.71 6.95
CA ALA A 34 10.53 2.81 5.71
C ALA A 34 11.46 2.74 4.48
N ARG A 35 12.57 3.49 4.49
CA ARG A 35 13.56 3.46 3.40
C ARG A 35 14.16 2.06 3.21
N ALA A 36 14.53 1.37 4.29
CA ALA A 36 15.05 0.02 4.21
C ALA A 36 13.99 -0.99 3.74
N THR A 37 12.74 -0.81 4.16
CA THR A 37 11.62 -1.72 3.86
C THR A 37 11.16 -1.61 2.41
N LEU A 38 11.27 -0.43 1.79
CA LEU A 38 10.90 -0.16 0.40
C LEU A 38 11.62 -1.06 -0.62
N ILE A 39 12.84 -1.51 -0.29
CA ILE A 39 13.81 -2.02 -1.25
C ILE A 39 13.82 -3.56 -1.35
N ASP A 40 14.02 -4.07 -2.57
CA ASP A 40 14.11 -5.48 -2.99
C ASP A 40 12.90 -6.36 -2.63
N ARG A 41 11.70 -5.78 -2.60
CA ARG A 41 10.43 -6.49 -2.39
C ARG A 41 9.43 -6.15 -3.50
N ASN A 42 8.52 -7.08 -3.78
CA ASN A 42 7.36 -6.81 -4.61
C ASN A 42 6.30 -6.02 -3.83
N TRP A 43 5.92 -4.88 -4.37
CA TRP A 43 4.81 -4.06 -3.92
C TRP A 43 3.66 -4.24 -4.90
N LEU A 44 2.59 -4.93 -4.50
CA LEU A 44 1.45 -5.26 -5.33
C LEU A 44 0.25 -4.40 -4.95
N ASP A 45 -0.49 -3.88 -5.92
CA ASP A 45 -1.75 -3.19 -5.62
C ASP A 45 -2.83 -4.15 -5.10
N VAL A 46 -2.84 -5.38 -5.60
CA VAL A 46 -3.78 -6.45 -5.24
C VAL A 46 -3.11 -7.83 -5.30
N MET A 47 -3.57 -8.76 -4.46
CA MET A 47 -3.21 -10.17 -4.61
C MET A 47 -4.13 -10.80 -5.67
N PRO A 48 -3.60 -11.33 -6.78
CA PRO A 48 -4.43 -11.97 -7.79
C PRO A 48 -5.04 -13.27 -7.25
N GLU A 49 -6.33 -13.48 -7.49
CA GLU A 49 -7.06 -14.70 -7.15
C GLU A 49 -7.03 -15.71 -8.33
N SER A 50 -6.81 -15.21 -9.54
CA SER A 50 -6.73 -15.99 -10.77
C SER A 50 -5.52 -15.64 -11.64
N GLN A 51 -5.20 -16.52 -12.59
CA GLN A 51 -4.11 -16.34 -13.54
C GLN A 51 -4.31 -15.18 -14.52
N HIS A 52 -5.55 -14.72 -14.66
CA HIS A 52 -5.95 -13.68 -15.59
C HIS A 52 -6.13 -12.31 -14.93
N ASP A 53 -6.09 -12.27 -13.60
CA ASP A 53 -6.28 -11.03 -12.84
C ASP A 53 -5.15 -10.06 -13.16
N ARG A 54 -5.52 -8.79 -13.32
CA ARG A 54 -4.57 -7.70 -13.53
C ARG A 54 -4.06 -7.22 -12.18
N LEU A 55 -2.77 -6.99 -12.11
CA LEU A 55 -2.08 -6.44 -10.96
C LEU A 55 -0.96 -5.50 -11.43
N HIS A 56 -0.73 -4.49 -10.61
CA HIS A 56 0.38 -3.57 -10.74
C HIS A 56 1.45 -3.91 -9.72
N VAL A 57 2.71 -3.92 -10.15
CA VAL A 57 3.83 -4.28 -9.28
C VAL A 57 4.93 -3.25 -9.38
N TYR A 58 5.31 -2.68 -8.24
CA TYR A 58 6.59 -2.01 -8.09
C TYR A 58 7.62 -2.95 -7.49
N ARG A 59 8.84 -2.87 -7.99
CA ARG A 59 10.03 -3.37 -7.31
C ARG A 59 11.15 -2.35 -7.40
N PHE A 60 11.65 -1.92 -6.24
CA PHE A 60 12.77 -0.99 -6.13
C PHE A 60 14.05 -1.80 -5.89
N VAL A 61 14.99 -1.85 -6.86
CA VAL A 61 16.13 -2.78 -6.84
C VAL A 61 17.45 -2.05 -7.14
N PRO A 62 18.03 -1.32 -6.15
CA PRO A 62 19.25 -0.54 -6.35
C PRO A 62 20.42 -1.32 -6.94
N SER A 63 20.52 -2.62 -6.63
CA SER A 63 21.56 -3.50 -7.17
C SER A 63 21.49 -3.68 -8.69
N MET A 64 20.32 -3.41 -9.31
CA MET A 64 20.12 -3.39 -10.76
C MET A 64 20.15 -1.96 -11.35
N GLY A 65 20.51 -0.95 -10.55
CA GLY A 65 20.61 0.45 -11.01
C GLY A 65 19.27 1.21 -11.07
N GLY A 66 18.19 0.66 -10.52
CA GLY A 66 16.88 1.28 -10.59
C GLY A 66 15.73 0.44 -10.03
N GLY A 67 14.53 0.68 -10.52
CA GLY A 67 13.35 -0.11 -10.21
C GLY A 67 12.61 -0.52 -11.47
N VAL A 68 11.62 -1.38 -11.28
CA VAL A 68 10.71 -1.83 -12.32
C VAL A 68 9.27 -1.60 -11.87
N TYR A 69 8.48 -1.04 -12.77
CA TYR A 69 7.03 -1.03 -12.69
C TYR A 69 6.49 -2.08 -13.66
N GLN A 70 5.46 -2.83 -13.27
CA GLN A 70 4.83 -3.82 -14.11
C GLN A 70 3.32 -3.65 -14.10
N ASP A 71 2.71 -3.73 -15.28
CA ASP A 71 1.26 -3.90 -15.44
C ASP A 71 1.00 -5.24 -16.13
N ARG A 72 0.54 -6.22 -15.36
CA ARG A 72 0.63 -7.63 -15.73
C ARG A 72 -0.51 -8.47 -15.19
N THR A 73 -0.59 -9.70 -15.70
CA THR A 73 -1.18 -10.84 -15.00
C THR A 73 -0.06 -11.70 -14.40
N LEU A 74 -0.41 -12.84 -13.81
CA LEU A 74 0.60 -13.80 -13.33
C LEU A 74 1.57 -14.26 -14.43
N TYR A 75 1.14 -14.32 -15.69
CA TYR A 75 1.97 -14.88 -16.78
C TYR A 75 2.36 -13.91 -17.90
N LYS A 76 1.67 -12.77 -18.05
CA LYS A 76 1.93 -11.83 -19.15
C LYS A 76 1.76 -10.39 -18.71
N GLY A 77 2.65 -9.50 -19.14
CA GLY A 77 2.48 -8.08 -18.92
C GLY A 77 3.49 -7.22 -19.64
N THR A 78 3.42 -5.93 -19.35
CA THR A 78 4.41 -4.92 -19.73
C THR A 78 5.23 -4.55 -18.50
N PHE A 79 6.45 -4.07 -18.74
CA PHE A 79 7.30 -3.53 -17.69
C PHE A 79 7.93 -2.23 -18.17
N GLU A 80 8.22 -1.36 -17.22
CA GLU A 80 8.99 -0.15 -17.43
C GLU A 80 10.13 -0.11 -16.41
N LEU A 81 11.33 0.18 -16.88
CA LEU A 81 12.49 0.41 -16.02
C LEU A 81 12.58 1.90 -15.71
N PHE A 82 12.85 2.24 -14.45
CA PHE A 82 13.08 3.60 -14.01
C PHE A 82 14.30 3.64 -13.11
N SER A 83 14.96 4.80 -13.00
CA SER A 83 15.93 5.03 -11.93
C SER A 83 15.26 5.76 -10.78
N PHE A 84 15.74 5.55 -9.56
CA PHE A 84 15.19 6.25 -8.40
C PHE A 84 16.26 6.55 -7.36
N ALA A 85 15.96 7.52 -6.50
CA ALA A 85 16.68 7.76 -5.25
C ALA A 85 15.67 7.96 -4.12
N VAL A 86 16.03 7.57 -2.90
CA VAL A 86 15.22 7.82 -1.70
C VAL A 86 15.94 8.82 -0.82
N LYS A 87 15.27 9.92 -0.50
CA LYS A 87 15.77 10.93 0.43
C LYS A 87 14.67 11.23 1.44
N ASP A 88 14.98 11.04 2.72
CA ASP A 88 13.99 11.12 3.79
C ASP A 88 12.78 10.22 3.49
N ASP A 89 11.59 10.81 3.39
CA ASP A 89 10.33 10.16 3.04
C ASP A 89 9.88 10.47 1.61
N PHE A 90 10.82 10.74 0.71
CA PHE A 90 10.57 11.00 -0.71
C PHE A 90 11.28 10.01 -1.64
N ILE A 91 10.55 9.55 -2.65
CA ILE A 91 11.09 8.84 -3.80
C ILE A 91 11.24 9.83 -4.95
N HIS A 92 12.44 9.93 -5.48
CA HIS A 92 12.75 10.70 -6.67
C HIS A 92 12.81 9.75 -7.87
N PHE A 93 11.75 9.69 -8.65
CA PHE A 93 11.66 8.89 -9.87
C PHE A 93 12.29 9.61 -11.06
N ASN A 94 12.99 8.85 -11.89
CA ASN A 94 13.41 9.23 -13.24
C ASN A 94 12.86 8.17 -14.21
N LEU A 95 11.82 8.55 -14.95
CA LEU A 95 11.10 7.67 -15.89
C LEU A 95 11.76 7.79 -17.26
N HIS A 96 12.46 6.76 -17.69
CA HIS A 96 13.31 6.84 -18.89
C HIS A 96 12.51 6.93 -20.19
N GLU A 97 11.34 6.28 -20.23
CA GLU A 97 10.47 6.25 -21.41
C GLU A 97 9.80 7.60 -21.66
N THR A 98 9.25 8.24 -20.61
CA THR A 98 8.52 9.51 -20.74
C THR A 98 9.41 10.74 -20.51
N HIS A 99 10.64 10.53 -20.01
CA HIS A 99 11.56 11.56 -19.55
C HIS A 99 11.07 12.39 -18.36
N ASP A 100 10.02 11.93 -17.68
CA ASP A 100 9.48 12.61 -16.51
C ASP A 100 10.37 12.42 -15.28
N LYS A 101 10.42 13.46 -14.46
CA LYS A 101 11.02 13.42 -13.12
C LYS A 101 9.94 13.73 -12.10
N VAL A 102 9.68 12.77 -11.23
CA VAL A 102 8.61 12.88 -10.22
C VAL A 102 9.22 12.74 -8.84
N VAL A 103 8.89 13.65 -7.94
CA VAL A 103 9.26 13.56 -6.53
C VAL A 103 7.99 13.32 -5.76
N SER A 104 7.89 12.17 -5.11
CA SER A 104 6.67 11.74 -4.45
C SER A 104 6.97 11.34 -3.01
N ARG A 105 6.14 11.81 -2.08
CA ARG A 105 6.23 11.37 -0.69
C ARG A 105 5.78 9.92 -0.61
N PHE A 106 6.48 9.12 0.18
CA PHE A 106 6.04 7.77 0.49
C PHE A 106 5.93 7.54 2.00
N LYS A 107 5.05 6.61 2.38
CA LYS A 107 4.97 6.06 3.73
C LYS A 107 4.77 4.56 3.68
N ILE A 108 5.26 3.86 4.70
CA ILE A 108 5.01 2.43 4.89
C ILE A 108 4.38 2.23 6.25
N GLU A 109 3.29 1.48 6.28
CA GLU A 109 2.53 1.15 7.48
C GLU A 109 2.50 -0.37 7.66
N LYS A 110 2.62 -0.84 8.90
CA LYS A 110 2.20 -2.20 9.26
C LYS A 110 0.67 -2.23 9.26
N VAL A 111 0.11 -3.24 8.61
CA VAL A 111 -1.34 -3.44 8.48
C VAL A 111 -1.69 -4.90 8.71
N ASP A 112 -2.94 -5.16 9.11
CA ASP A 112 -3.52 -6.49 9.16
C ASP A 112 -4.35 -6.73 7.88
N GLY A 113 -3.68 -6.85 6.73
CA GLY A 113 -4.28 -7.28 5.48
C GLY A 113 -4.41 -6.23 4.36
N PRO A 114 -5.05 -6.61 3.23
CA PRO A 114 -5.69 -7.91 2.98
C PRO A 114 -4.68 -9.06 2.93
N GLU A 115 -5.08 -10.27 3.34
CA GLU A 115 -4.19 -11.44 3.31
C GLU A 115 -3.61 -11.65 1.90
N PRO A 116 -2.30 -11.96 1.76
CA PRO A 116 -1.30 -12.23 2.81
C PRO A 116 -0.48 -11.02 3.26
N PHE A 117 -0.93 -9.80 2.97
CA PHE A 117 -0.11 -8.60 3.16
C PHE A 117 -0.11 -8.09 4.59
N ASP A 118 1.08 -7.71 5.05
CA ASP A 118 1.32 -7.16 6.40
C ASP A 118 2.02 -5.79 6.37
N LEU A 119 2.20 -5.24 5.16
CA LEU A 119 2.73 -3.91 4.90
C LEU A 119 1.88 -3.21 3.85
N LYS A 120 1.69 -1.91 4.04
CA LYS A 120 1.06 -1.00 3.08
C LYS A 120 2.03 0.13 2.74
N LEU A 121 2.37 0.24 1.47
CA LEU A 121 3.08 1.37 0.88
C LEU A 121 2.05 2.36 0.31
N THR A 122 2.22 3.65 0.61
CA THR A 122 1.49 4.72 -0.07
C THR A 122 2.51 5.66 -0.71
N ILE A 123 2.34 5.96 -1.99
CA ILE A 123 3.12 6.91 -2.80
C ILE A 123 2.15 8.02 -3.24
N SER A 124 2.24 9.20 -2.63
CA SER A 124 1.18 10.23 -2.74
C SER A 124 0.93 10.69 -4.18
N ASP A 125 2.01 10.99 -4.90
CA ASP A 125 2.01 11.45 -6.29
C ASP A 125 2.63 10.36 -7.18
N ASP A 126 2.00 9.19 -7.19
CA ASP A 126 2.50 8.03 -7.93
C ASP A 126 2.45 8.26 -9.45
N PRO A 127 3.56 8.09 -10.19
CA PRO A 127 3.61 8.35 -11.64
C PRO A 127 2.90 7.30 -12.50
N ARG A 128 2.46 6.18 -11.92
CA ARG A 128 1.79 5.06 -12.62
C ARG A 128 0.45 4.66 -11.98
N GLY A 129 0.16 5.11 -10.75
CA GLY A 129 -0.99 4.67 -9.95
C GLY A 129 -0.78 3.26 -9.41
N PRO A 130 -1.69 2.66 -8.61
CA PRO A 130 -2.84 3.24 -7.91
C PRO A 130 -2.49 3.93 -6.58
N ALA A 131 -1.24 4.41 -6.42
CA ALA A 131 -0.71 5.09 -5.23
C ALA A 131 -0.61 4.24 -3.95
N VAL A 132 -1.44 3.22 -3.78
CA VAL A 132 -1.39 2.27 -2.67
C VAL A 132 -0.97 0.91 -3.17
N TYR A 133 0.00 0.34 -2.47
CA TYR A 133 0.53 -0.98 -2.71
C TYR A 133 0.70 -1.72 -1.40
N TYR A 134 0.82 -3.04 -1.49
CA TYR A 134 0.95 -3.93 -0.36
C TYR A 134 2.15 -4.85 -0.55
N GLY A 135 2.76 -5.23 0.56
CA GLY A 135 3.93 -6.08 0.60
C GLY A 135 3.83 -7.09 1.74
N MET A 136 4.65 -8.13 1.64
CA MET A 136 4.81 -9.14 2.69
C MET A 136 6.18 -8.99 3.31
N ARG A 137 6.29 -8.94 4.65
CA ARG A 137 7.59 -8.96 5.35
C ARG A 137 8.38 -10.23 5.01
N SER A 138 7.69 -11.36 4.92
CA SER A 138 8.26 -12.68 4.68
C SER A 138 9.07 -12.83 3.39
N GLU A 139 8.81 -11.99 2.37
CA GLU A 139 9.51 -12.05 1.08
C GLU A 139 11.02 -11.85 1.21
N ARG A 140 11.44 -11.02 2.18
CA ARG A 140 12.85 -10.71 2.46
C ARG A 140 13.38 -11.31 3.76
N ASP A 141 12.49 -11.91 4.53
CA ASP A 141 12.73 -12.35 5.89
C ASP A 141 11.93 -13.62 6.08
N VAL A 142 12.49 -14.75 5.66
CA VAL A 142 11.81 -16.06 5.64
C VAL A 142 11.16 -16.40 7.00
N ASP A 143 11.64 -15.80 8.10
CA ASP A 143 11.13 -15.98 9.46
C ASP A 143 10.41 -14.73 10.05
N GLY A 144 10.32 -13.61 9.32
CA GLY A 144 9.57 -12.40 9.72
C GLY A 144 10.08 -11.62 10.94
N HIS A 145 11.23 -11.99 11.50
CA HIS A 145 11.74 -11.44 12.76
C HIS A 145 12.72 -10.26 12.64
N LEU A 146 13.36 -10.05 11.49
CA LEU A 146 14.44 -9.06 11.32
C LEU A 146 13.96 -7.60 11.36
N LEU A 147 12.76 -7.32 10.88
CA LEU A 147 12.17 -5.98 11.04
C LEU A 147 11.71 -5.76 12.49
N GLU A 148 11.08 -6.76 13.10
CA GLU A 148 10.60 -6.67 14.49
C GLU A 148 11.77 -6.51 15.47
N GLN A 149 12.87 -7.22 15.27
CA GLN A 149 14.08 -7.08 16.08
C GLN A 149 14.70 -5.67 15.98
N ARG A 150 14.75 -5.09 14.77
CA ARG A 150 15.23 -3.72 14.57
C ARG A 150 14.36 -2.71 15.31
N LEU A 151 13.05 -2.82 15.14
CA LEU A 151 12.07 -1.96 15.81
C LEU A 151 12.10 -2.12 17.35
N ALA A 152 12.27 -3.35 17.85
CA ALA A 152 12.33 -3.62 19.28
C ALA A 152 13.60 -3.05 19.92
N THR A 153 14.75 -3.15 19.24
CA THR A 153 16.02 -2.62 19.74
C THR A 153 16.00 -1.10 19.87
N GLN A 154 15.32 -0.40 18.95
CA GLN A 154 15.20 1.06 18.98
C GLN A 154 14.21 1.61 20.02
N ARG A 155 13.37 0.75 20.61
CA ARG A 155 12.42 1.13 21.68
C ARG A 155 13.01 1.02 23.09
N THR A 156 14.27 0.58 23.22
CA THR A 156 14.93 0.47 24.52
C THR A 156 15.74 1.76 24.75
N PRO A 157 15.48 2.52 25.82
CA PRO A 157 16.13 3.80 26.09
C PRO A 157 17.64 3.66 26.37
#